data_AF-A0A926XK43-F1
#
_entry.id   AF-A0A926XK43-F1
#
_cell.length_a   1.000
_cell.length_b   1.000
_cell.length_c   1.000
_cell.angle_alpha   90.00
_cell.angle_beta   90.00
_cell.angle_gamma   90.00
#
_symmetry.space_group_name_H-M   'P 1'
#
loop_
_entity.id
_entity.type
_entity.pdbx_description
1 polymer ?
#
loop_
_entity_poly.entity_id
_entity_poly.type
_entity_poly.pdbx_seq_one_letter_code
_entity_poly.pdbx_strand_id
1 'polypeptide(L)'
;METLKFLIATRLKQVKVSQSSDGFTLIEILVALLIAFFVITPLLGLAVNLLDTDRREQAKATSEQEIQAAADFIARDLQQAVFIYDPVKGLTRNRSTTSADSGIKDQIPPNTGDISGCKSSNCVPVLAFWKRRRVTDAIARDSASGGGVNCNEPSNAANCDDTFVYSLVTYYLIKDDSSTDPWSSAARIGRFEITDGVKNLKGDYEASGRSRKERRPGFKMFDLNLGGATVAEKMNQWERANETYSANDMQIVVDYIDRTEVDNGQSEKKFQTCPVDLDSNQVNRWTITKPDTTPKPSPGFYVCVNTEKNIARVFLRGNAWARITPIRSGNPDYSNDALKKLSSYFPTATAEVRGIGGLRE
;
A
#
# COMPACT_ATOMS: atom_id res chain seq x y z
N MET A 1 -22.35 27.80 94.28
CA MET A 1 -21.21 28.71 93.98
C MET A 1 -19.97 27.99 93.42
N GLU A 2 -20.10 26.76 92.92
CA GLU A 2 -18.97 25.93 92.43
C GLU A 2 -19.07 25.60 90.92
N THR A 3 -20.28 25.57 90.36
CA THR A 3 -20.53 25.22 88.94
C THR A 3 -20.22 26.36 87.97
N LEU A 4 -20.30 27.61 88.42
CA LEU A 4 -19.97 28.78 87.60
C LEU A 4 -18.45 28.89 87.34
N LYS A 5 -17.63 28.47 88.30
CA LYS A 5 -16.16 28.45 88.17
C LYS A 5 -15.69 27.42 87.14
N PHE A 6 -16.40 26.29 87.02
CA PHE A 6 -16.05 25.23 86.07
C PHE A 6 -16.37 25.62 84.61
N LEU A 7 -17.47 26.34 84.38
CA LEU A 7 -17.84 26.84 83.05
C LEU A 7 -16.94 27.98 82.56
N ILE A 8 -16.41 28.80 83.48
CA ILE A 8 -15.44 29.86 83.14
C ILE A 8 -14.06 29.24 82.85
N ALA A 9 -13.65 28.20 83.59
CA ALA A 9 -12.38 27.51 83.35
C ALA A 9 -12.33 26.72 82.03
N THR A 10 -13.47 26.24 81.53
CA THR A 10 -13.53 25.53 80.23
C THR A 10 -13.56 26.47 79.03
N ARG A 11 -14.02 27.72 79.17
CA ARG A 11 -13.96 28.74 78.10
C ARG A 11 -12.59 29.42 77.98
N LEU A 12 -11.79 29.45 79.05
CA LEU A 12 -10.42 30.01 79.04
C LEU A 12 -9.36 29.07 78.42
N LYS A 13 -9.72 27.82 78.10
CA LYS A 13 -8.88 26.89 77.32
C LYS A 13 -9.12 26.96 75.80
N GLN A 14 -9.97 27.87 75.32
CA GLN A 14 -9.82 28.38 73.95
C GLN A 14 -8.68 29.40 73.95
N VAL A 15 -7.47 28.88 74.19
CA VAL A 15 -6.24 29.58 73.84
C VAL A 15 -6.41 29.98 72.39
N LYS A 16 -6.53 31.29 72.17
CA LYS A 16 -6.33 31.91 70.88
C LYS A 16 -5.00 31.37 70.34
N VAL A 17 -5.06 30.37 69.48
CA VAL A 17 -4.12 30.33 68.36
C VAL A 17 -4.56 31.51 67.51
N SER A 18 -4.06 32.69 67.88
CA SER A 18 -3.91 33.77 66.92
C SER A 18 -2.99 33.18 65.87
N GLN A 19 -3.55 32.62 64.80
CA GLN A 19 -2.82 32.57 63.55
C GLN A 19 -2.52 34.03 63.26
N SER A 20 -1.30 34.46 63.59
CA SER A 20 -0.69 35.59 62.92
C SER A 20 -0.86 35.29 61.44
N SER A 21 -1.75 36.04 60.78
CA SER A 21 -1.70 36.16 59.34
C SER A 21 -0.40 36.91 59.04
N ASP A 22 0.72 36.20 59.13
CA ASP A 22 1.96 36.58 58.47
C ASP A 22 1.61 36.53 56.99
N GLY A 23 1.18 37.68 56.46
CA GLY A 23 1.08 37.87 55.03
C GLY A 23 2.45 37.60 54.43
N PHE A 24 2.49 36.78 53.40
CA PHE A 24 3.73 36.49 52.68
C PHE A 24 4.46 37.78 52.35
N THR A 25 5.74 37.86 52.71
CA THR A 25 6.56 39.01 52.35
C THR A 25 6.76 39.03 50.84
N LEU A 26 6.82 40.22 50.24
CA LEU A 26 6.95 40.36 48.77
C LEU A 26 8.21 39.65 48.23
N ILE A 27 9.27 39.55 49.03
CA ILE A 27 10.50 38.84 48.69
C ILE A 27 10.34 37.31 48.73
N GLU A 28 9.49 36.78 49.59
CA GLU A 28 9.24 35.34 49.71
C GLU A 28 8.40 34.83 48.54
N ILE A 29 7.42 35.64 48.09
CA ILE A 29 6.70 35.40 46.83
C ILE A 29 7.66 35.47 45.63
N LEU A 30 8.59 36.42 45.63
CA LEU A 30 9.59 36.55 44.56
C LEU A 30 10.49 35.32 44.49
N VAL A 31 11.02 34.85 45.62
CA VAL A 31 11.89 33.65 45.68
C VAL A 31 11.11 32.40 45.30
N ALA A 32 9.87 32.24 45.76
CA ALA A 32 9.02 31.12 45.40
C ALA A 32 8.76 31.06 43.89
N LEU A 33 8.50 32.20 43.24
CA LEU A 33 8.30 32.29 41.79
C LEU A 33 9.59 31.94 41.03
N LEU A 34 10.74 32.37 41.55
CA LEU A 34 12.04 32.09 40.96
C LEU A 34 12.38 30.59 41.03
N ILE A 35 12.13 29.94 42.17
CA ILE A 35 12.28 28.49 42.33
C ILE A 35 11.30 27.75 41.42
N ALA A 36 10.04 28.18 41.35
CA ALA A 36 9.05 27.58 40.48
C ALA A 36 9.48 27.64 39.00
N PHE A 37 10.03 28.77 38.54
CA PHE A 37 10.55 28.91 37.19
C PHE A 37 11.70 27.92 36.91
N PHE A 38 12.64 27.77 37.85
CA PHE A 38 13.75 26.83 37.71
C PHE A 38 13.33 25.35 37.72
N VAL A 39 12.20 25.01 38.34
CA VAL A 39 11.67 23.65 38.38
C VAL A 39 10.78 23.36 37.16
N ILE A 40 9.88 24.28 36.80
CA ILE A 40 8.91 24.08 35.71
C ILE A 40 9.59 24.02 34.35
N THR A 41 10.58 24.89 34.10
CA THR A 41 11.27 24.96 32.80
C THR A 41 11.92 23.63 32.38
N PRO A 42 12.75 22.95 33.20
CA PRO A 42 13.34 21.67 32.83
C PRO A 42 12.30 20.54 32.74
N LEU A 43 11.24 20.57 33.57
CA LEU A 43 10.15 19.58 33.48
C LEU A 43 9.37 19.71 32.17
N LEU A 44 9.07 20.94 31.74
CA LEU A 44 8.42 21.19 30.46
C LEU A 44 9.33 20.79 29.30
N GLY A 45 10.64 21.08 29.39
CA GLY A 45 11.63 20.63 28.41
C GLY A 45 11.70 19.11 28.29
N LEU A 46 11.72 18.40 29.43
CA LEU A 46 11.66 16.94 29.45
C LEU A 46 10.38 16.42 28.80
N ALA A 47 9.22 17.01 29.12
CA ALA A 47 7.93 16.59 28.58
C ALA A 47 7.88 16.74 27.05
N VAL A 48 8.37 17.86 26.51
CA VAL A 48 8.46 18.07 25.04
C VAL A 48 9.37 17.03 24.40
N ASN A 49 10.56 16.79 24.97
CA ASN A 49 11.47 15.77 24.44
C ASN A 49 10.87 14.36 24.46
N LEU A 50 10.12 14.02 25.51
CA LEU A 50 9.43 12.73 25.62
C LEU A 50 8.33 12.61 24.56
N LEU A 51 7.50 13.65 24.39
CA LEU A 51 6.45 13.67 23.38
C LEU A 51 7.00 13.58 21.95
N ASP A 52 8.10 14.26 21.66
CA ASP A 52 8.75 14.19 20.36
C ASP A 52 9.37 12.80 20.11
N THR A 53 9.92 12.18 21.15
CA THR A 53 10.44 10.80 21.07
C THR A 53 9.31 9.82 20.82
N ASP A 54 8.22 9.92 21.58
CA ASP A 54 7.03 9.06 21.44
C ASP A 54 6.43 9.18 20.03
N ARG A 55 6.25 10.40 19.52
CA ARG A 55 5.78 10.63 18.14
C ARG A 55 6.68 9.99 17.09
N ARG A 56 8.00 10.10 17.26
CA ARG A 56 8.98 9.52 16.32
C ARG A 56 8.95 8.00 16.34
N GLU A 57 8.90 7.40 17.52
CA GLU A 57 8.85 5.94 17.66
C GLU A 57 7.51 5.37 17.18
N GLN A 58 6.40 6.07 17.46
CA GLN A 58 5.09 5.71 16.91
C GLN A 58 5.09 5.75 15.38
N ALA A 59 5.63 6.81 14.76
CA ALA A 59 5.67 6.93 13.31
C ALA A 59 6.48 5.82 12.63
N LYS A 60 7.56 5.35 13.26
CA LYS A 60 8.38 4.22 12.79
C LYS A 60 7.59 2.90 12.92
N ALA A 61 7.09 2.60 14.12
CA ALA A 61 6.37 1.35 14.38
C ALA A 61 5.12 1.19 13.50
N THR A 62 4.35 2.27 13.32
CA THR A 62 3.19 2.26 12.41
C THR A 62 3.61 2.02 10.97
N SER A 63 4.66 2.70 10.49
CA SER A 63 5.16 2.50 9.12
C SER A 63 5.68 1.08 8.91
N GLU A 64 6.40 0.50 9.87
CA GLU A 64 6.86 -0.90 9.80
C GLU A 64 5.69 -1.87 9.66
N GLN A 65 4.67 -1.72 10.50
CA GLN A 65 3.47 -2.56 10.46
C GLN A 65 2.71 -2.42 9.14
N GLU A 66 2.51 -1.19 8.64
CA GLU A 66 1.81 -0.94 7.37
C GLU A 66 2.57 -1.51 6.18
N ILE A 67 3.90 -1.36 6.15
CA ILE A 67 4.73 -1.87 5.05
C ILE A 67 4.78 -3.40 5.06
N GLN A 68 4.85 -4.03 6.23
CA GLN A 68 4.74 -5.49 6.34
C GLN A 68 3.36 -5.97 5.90
N ALA A 69 2.28 -5.33 6.34
CA ALA A 69 0.92 -5.68 5.96
C ALA A 69 0.68 -5.53 4.44
N ALA A 70 1.26 -4.48 3.82
CA ALA A 70 1.22 -4.28 2.39
C ALA A 70 2.00 -5.37 1.63
N ALA A 71 3.20 -5.72 2.09
CA ALA A 71 3.98 -6.81 1.50
C ALA A 71 3.23 -8.13 1.58
N ASP A 72 2.64 -8.45 2.73
CA ASP A 72 1.84 -9.66 2.93
C ASP A 72 0.57 -9.66 2.07
N PHE A 73 -0.05 -8.51 1.87
CA PHE A 73 -1.21 -8.36 0.99
C PHE A 73 -0.86 -8.64 -0.47
N ILE A 74 0.22 -8.03 -0.99
CA ILE A 74 0.73 -8.30 -2.34
C ILE A 74 1.13 -9.77 -2.49
N ALA A 75 1.78 -10.33 -1.46
CA ALA A 75 2.19 -11.73 -1.44
C ALA A 75 1.01 -12.70 -1.56
N ARG A 76 -0.08 -12.48 -0.81
CA ARG A 76 -1.30 -13.29 -0.91
C ARG A 76 -1.93 -13.20 -2.30
N ASP A 77 -1.90 -12.03 -2.92
CA ASP A 77 -2.41 -11.82 -4.28
C ASP A 77 -1.54 -12.57 -5.31
N LEU A 78 -0.22 -12.55 -5.15
CA LEU A 78 0.74 -13.28 -5.98
C LEU A 78 0.67 -14.81 -5.82
N GLN A 79 0.27 -15.32 -4.65
CA GLN A 79 0.07 -16.77 -4.48
C GLN A 79 -1.01 -17.32 -5.42
N GLN A 80 -2.00 -16.49 -5.76
CA GLN A 80 -3.07 -16.81 -6.69
C GLN A 80 -2.70 -16.54 -8.15
N ALA A 81 -1.47 -16.06 -8.41
CA ALA A 81 -1.02 -15.72 -9.73
C ALA A 81 -0.89 -16.96 -10.62
N VAL A 82 -1.39 -16.78 -11.83
CA VAL A 82 -1.42 -17.73 -12.93
C VAL A 82 -0.30 -17.47 -13.91
N PHE A 83 -0.05 -16.19 -14.14
CA PHE A 83 1.03 -15.69 -14.98
C PHE A 83 1.45 -14.33 -14.46
N ILE A 84 2.74 -14.13 -14.23
CA ILE A 84 3.32 -12.85 -13.83
C ILE A 84 4.04 -12.25 -15.04
N TYR A 85 3.73 -11.00 -15.37
CA TYR A 85 4.36 -10.31 -16.49
C TYR A 85 5.82 -9.99 -16.18
N ASP A 86 6.66 -10.15 -17.20
CA ASP A 86 8.04 -9.66 -17.15
C ASP A 86 8.02 -8.12 -17.10
N PRO A 87 8.68 -7.49 -16.12
CA PRO A 87 8.81 -6.04 -16.02
C PRO A 87 9.32 -5.34 -17.26
N VAL A 88 10.33 -5.90 -17.92
CA VAL A 88 11.01 -5.27 -19.05
C VAL A 88 10.21 -5.51 -20.32
N LYS A 89 9.87 -6.77 -20.63
CA LYS A 89 9.19 -7.09 -21.89
C LYS A 89 7.68 -6.80 -21.81
N GLY A 90 7.03 -7.17 -20.72
CA GLY A 90 5.58 -7.06 -20.55
C GLY A 90 5.11 -5.65 -20.23
N LEU A 91 5.78 -4.92 -19.32
CA LEU A 91 5.28 -3.63 -18.81
C LEU A 91 5.84 -2.39 -19.52
N THR A 92 6.97 -2.49 -20.23
CA THR A 92 7.55 -1.31 -20.91
C THR A 92 7.18 -1.21 -22.39
N ARG A 93 6.71 -2.29 -23.01
CA ARG A 93 6.36 -2.36 -24.43
C ARG A 93 4.86 -2.24 -24.66
N ASN A 94 4.48 -1.59 -25.75
CA ASN A 94 3.09 -1.54 -26.20
C ASN A 94 2.72 -2.87 -26.88
N ARG A 95 1.43 -3.10 -27.04
CA ARG A 95 0.93 -4.23 -27.81
C ARG A 95 1.44 -4.17 -29.25
N SER A 96 1.84 -5.33 -29.75
CA SER A 96 2.26 -5.52 -31.14
C SER A 96 1.62 -6.78 -31.71
N THR A 97 1.39 -6.81 -33.02
CA THR A 97 1.03 -8.04 -33.74
C THR A 97 2.21 -9.01 -33.86
N THR A 98 3.43 -8.54 -33.62
CA THR A 98 4.63 -9.38 -33.53
C THR A 98 4.81 -9.87 -32.09
N SER A 99 4.61 -11.17 -31.87
CA SER A 99 4.59 -11.78 -30.53
C SER A 99 5.83 -11.50 -29.67
N ALA A 100 7.01 -11.48 -30.29
CA ALA A 100 8.29 -11.25 -29.61
C ALA A 100 8.49 -9.82 -29.09
N ASP A 101 7.80 -8.84 -29.69
CA ASP A 101 7.93 -7.41 -29.37
C ASP A 101 6.73 -6.84 -28.62
N SER A 102 5.68 -7.64 -28.43
CA SER A 102 4.46 -7.20 -27.74
C SER A 102 4.67 -7.05 -26.23
N GLY A 103 3.92 -6.14 -25.64
CA GLY A 103 3.70 -5.99 -24.21
C GLY A 103 2.30 -5.42 -23.94
N ILE A 104 2.00 -5.10 -22.68
CA ILE A 104 0.67 -4.65 -22.25
C ILE A 104 0.62 -3.17 -21.83
N LYS A 105 1.70 -2.41 -22.04
CA LYS A 105 1.83 -1.04 -21.53
C LYS A 105 0.68 -0.13 -21.94
N ASP A 106 0.27 -0.18 -23.20
CA ASP A 106 -0.82 0.62 -23.78
C ASP A 106 -2.22 0.04 -23.52
N GLN A 107 -2.31 -1.12 -22.86
CA GLN A 107 -3.55 -1.78 -22.48
C GLN A 107 -3.93 -1.53 -21.03
N ILE A 108 -2.99 -1.05 -20.21
CA ILE A 108 -3.20 -0.76 -18.79
C ILE A 108 -3.08 0.76 -18.53
N PRO A 109 -3.68 1.26 -17.44
CA PRO A 109 -3.44 2.63 -16.98
C PRO A 109 -1.94 2.87 -16.76
N PRO A 110 -1.45 4.11 -16.90
CA PRO A 110 -2.20 5.30 -17.33
C PRO A 110 -2.30 5.46 -18.86
N ASN A 111 -1.59 4.66 -19.65
CA ASN A 111 -1.41 4.88 -21.09
C ASN A 111 -2.70 4.75 -21.91
N THR A 112 -3.64 3.93 -21.45
CA THR A 112 -4.97 3.77 -22.06
C THR A 112 -6.01 4.80 -21.59
N GLY A 113 -5.68 5.62 -20.61
CA GLY A 113 -6.59 6.57 -19.97
C GLY A 113 -6.25 6.75 -18.50
N ASP A 114 -6.32 8.01 -18.04
CA ASP A 114 -6.17 8.34 -16.63
C ASP A 114 -7.34 7.77 -15.83
N ILE A 115 -7.04 7.17 -14.69
CA ILE A 115 -8.04 6.70 -13.71
C ILE A 115 -7.85 7.45 -12.39
N SER A 116 -8.83 7.38 -11.48
CA SER A 116 -8.79 8.13 -10.22
C SER A 116 -7.49 7.84 -9.46
N GLY A 117 -6.72 8.90 -9.16
CA GLY A 117 -5.42 8.81 -8.48
C GLY A 117 -4.23 8.40 -9.35
N CYS A 118 -4.43 7.98 -10.60
CA CYS A 118 -3.37 7.46 -11.45
C CYS A 118 -3.38 8.05 -12.87
N LYS A 119 -2.44 8.97 -13.10
CA LYS A 119 -2.29 9.74 -14.33
C LYS A 119 -0.96 9.46 -15.01
N SER A 120 -0.89 9.75 -16.30
CA SER A 120 0.36 9.59 -17.08
C SER A 120 1.58 10.30 -16.49
N SER A 121 1.40 11.38 -15.71
CA SER A 121 2.48 12.14 -15.09
C SER A 121 2.99 11.58 -13.76
N ASN A 122 2.19 10.77 -13.05
CA ASN A 122 2.46 10.43 -11.66
C ASN A 122 2.46 8.92 -11.35
N CYS A 123 2.09 8.09 -12.32
CA CYS A 123 1.90 6.66 -12.13
C CYS A 123 2.86 5.82 -12.97
N VAL A 124 3.51 4.85 -12.33
CA VAL A 124 4.35 3.87 -13.02
C VAL A 124 3.92 2.45 -12.63
N PRO A 125 3.59 1.57 -13.59
CA PRO A 125 3.31 0.16 -13.29
C PRO A 125 4.59 -0.54 -12.83
N VAL A 126 4.51 -1.29 -11.74
CA VAL A 126 5.65 -1.99 -11.14
C VAL A 126 5.52 -3.50 -11.29
N LEU A 127 4.32 -4.04 -11.11
CA LEU A 127 4.05 -5.47 -11.11
C LEU A 127 2.68 -5.71 -11.73
N ALA A 128 2.59 -6.59 -12.73
CA ALA A 128 1.30 -7.05 -13.24
C ALA A 128 1.25 -8.57 -13.32
N PHE A 129 0.08 -9.15 -13.05
CA PHE A 129 -0.13 -10.59 -13.14
C PHE A 129 -1.61 -10.92 -13.31
N TRP A 130 -1.86 -12.08 -13.91
CA TRP A 130 -3.17 -12.72 -13.93
C TRP A 130 -3.34 -13.56 -12.69
N LYS A 131 -4.50 -13.48 -12.04
CA LYS A 131 -4.87 -14.35 -10.92
C LYS A 131 -6.22 -15.02 -11.13
N ARG A 132 -6.44 -16.15 -10.44
CA ARG A 132 -7.78 -16.78 -10.31
C ARG A 132 -8.43 -16.31 -9.03
N ARG A 133 -9.59 -15.67 -9.15
CA ARG A 133 -10.43 -15.24 -8.03
C ARG A 133 -11.59 -16.22 -7.87
N ARG A 134 -11.79 -16.74 -6.65
CA ARG A 134 -12.99 -17.52 -6.30
C ARG A 134 -14.18 -16.57 -6.18
N VAL A 135 -15.29 -16.93 -6.80
CA VAL A 135 -16.59 -16.29 -6.63
C VAL A 135 -17.52 -17.32 -6.00
N THR A 136 -17.97 -17.02 -4.79
CA THR A 136 -18.83 -17.95 -4.04
C THR A 136 -20.28 -17.88 -4.52
N ASP A 137 -20.99 -18.99 -4.42
CA ASP A 137 -22.42 -19.11 -4.69
C ASP A 137 -22.80 -18.50 -6.06
N ALA A 138 -21.98 -18.82 -7.06
CA ALA A 138 -22.01 -18.12 -8.34
C ALA A 138 -22.95 -18.77 -9.34
N ILE A 139 -22.95 -20.11 -9.40
CA ILE A 139 -23.59 -20.92 -10.45
C ILE A 139 -24.62 -21.85 -9.80
N ALA A 140 -25.78 -22.06 -10.44
CA ALA A 140 -26.80 -22.98 -9.93
C ALA A 140 -26.37 -24.46 -10.07
N ARG A 141 -26.52 -25.25 -9.01
CA ARG A 141 -26.16 -26.68 -8.96
C ARG A 141 -27.09 -27.55 -9.80
N ASP A 142 -28.38 -27.21 -9.85
CA ASP A 142 -29.39 -27.95 -10.60
C ASP A 142 -30.07 -27.02 -11.61
N SER A 143 -29.85 -27.32 -12.89
CA SER A 143 -30.53 -26.65 -14.02
C SER A 143 -31.51 -27.60 -14.73
N ALA A 144 -31.70 -28.82 -14.24
CA ALA A 144 -32.57 -29.82 -14.85
C ALA A 144 -34.06 -29.55 -14.60
N SER A 145 -34.38 -28.73 -13.59
CA SER A 145 -35.75 -28.54 -13.11
C SER A 145 -36.42 -27.24 -13.59
N GLY A 146 -36.12 -26.72 -14.78
CA GLY A 146 -36.93 -25.69 -15.49
C GLY A 146 -37.16 -24.32 -14.80
N GLY A 147 -36.83 -24.17 -13.52
CA GLY A 147 -36.84 -22.95 -12.74
C GLY A 147 -35.41 -22.65 -12.35
N GLY A 148 -34.80 -21.68 -13.04
CA GLY A 148 -33.42 -21.27 -12.77
C GLY A 148 -33.28 -20.77 -11.34
N VAL A 149 -32.50 -21.47 -10.52
CA VAL A 149 -32.16 -21.01 -9.17
C VAL A 149 -31.43 -19.68 -9.29
N ASN A 150 -31.98 -18.63 -8.66
CA ASN A 150 -31.33 -17.34 -8.61
C ASN A 150 -30.25 -17.34 -7.54
N CYS A 151 -29.01 -17.66 -7.94
CA CYS A 151 -27.83 -17.67 -7.06
C CYS A 151 -27.38 -16.30 -6.55
N ASN A 152 -28.20 -15.29 -6.70
CA ASN A 152 -27.94 -13.95 -6.20
C ASN A 152 -28.73 -13.62 -4.94
N GLU A 153 -29.62 -14.52 -4.54
CA GLU A 153 -30.33 -14.43 -3.27
C GLU A 153 -29.62 -15.28 -2.22
N PRO A 154 -29.28 -14.73 -1.05
CA PRO A 154 -28.63 -15.48 0.02
C PRO A 154 -29.43 -16.72 0.45
N SER A 155 -30.75 -16.67 0.36
CA SER A 155 -31.66 -17.79 0.64
C SER A 155 -31.44 -19.00 -0.29
N ASN A 156 -30.83 -18.79 -1.46
CA ASN A 156 -30.60 -19.83 -2.45
C ASN A 156 -29.15 -20.35 -2.46
N ALA A 157 -28.28 -19.87 -1.55
CA ALA A 157 -26.85 -20.24 -1.51
C ALA A 157 -26.64 -21.77 -1.45
N ALA A 158 -27.51 -22.50 -0.74
CA ALA A 158 -27.43 -23.97 -0.64
C ALA A 158 -27.58 -24.71 -1.99
N ASN A 159 -28.20 -24.06 -2.99
CA ASN A 159 -28.43 -24.57 -4.33
C ASN A 159 -27.44 -24.03 -5.36
N CYS A 160 -26.38 -23.34 -4.89
CA CYS A 160 -25.38 -22.71 -5.71
C CYS A 160 -23.99 -23.27 -5.40
N ASP A 161 -23.18 -23.32 -6.44
CA ASP A 161 -21.80 -23.74 -6.38
C ASP A 161 -20.88 -22.55 -6.70
N ASP A 162 -19.67 -22.65 -6.17
CA ASP A 162 -18.63 -21.68 -6.40
C ASP A 162 -18.01 -21.83 -7.78
N THR A 163 -17.48 -20.72 -8.29
CA THR A 163 -16.72 -20.72 -9.54
C THR A 163 -15.45 -19.90 -9.41
N PHE A 164 -14.60 -19.97 -10.42
CA PHE A 164 -13.41 -19.15 -10.53
C PHE A 164 -13.51 -18.24 -11.74
N VAL A 165 -13.12 -16.98 -11.54
CA VAL A 165 -12.97 -16.00 -12.60
C VAL A 165 -11.51 -15.55 -12.68
N TYR A 166 -11.08 -15.13 -13.86
CA TYR A 166 -9.75 -14.55 -14.01
C TYR A 166 -9.78 -13.05 -13.72
N SER A 167 -8.65 -12.52 -13.28
CA SER A 167 -8.50 -11.10 -13.01
C SER A 167 -7.08 -10.66 -13.35
N LEU A 168 -6.94 -9.54 -14.03
CA LEU A 168 -5.66 -8.89 -14.25
C LEU A 168 -5.47 -7.88 -13.12
N VAL A 169 -4.37 -8.02 -12.39
CA VAL A 169 -4.00 -7.12 -11.30
C VAL A 169 -2.70 -6.44 -11.65
N THR A 170 -2.65 -5.12 -11.49
CA THR A 170 -1.44 -4.31 -11.66
C THR A 170 -1.23 -3.43 -10.46
N TYR A 171 -0.04 -3.49 -9.87
CA TYR A 171 0.41 -2.59 -8.82
C TYR A 171 1.24 -1.45 -9.40
N TYR A 172 0.98 -0.25 -8.89
CA TYR A 172 1.56 1.01 -9.33
C TYR A 172 2.29 1.69 -8.19
N LEU A 173 3.42 2.33 -8.52
CA LEU A 173 3.97 3.39 -7.70
C LEU A 173 3.37 4.72 -8.17
N ILE A 174 2.66 5.41 -7.27
CA ILE A 174 2.01 6.68 -7.55
C ILE A 174 2.73 7.76 -6.75
N LYS A 175 3.18 8.83 -7.41
CA LYS A 175 3.87 9.95 -6.78
C LYS A 175 2.99 11.19 -6.79
N ASP A 176 2.49 11.62 -5.64
CA ASP A 176 1.71 12.86 -5.62
C ASP A 176 2.59 14.11 -5.53
N ASP A 177 2.21 15.11 -6.30
CA ASP A 177 2.81 16.44 -6.33
C ASP A 177 1.85 17.53 -5.81
N SER A 178 0.56 17.21 -5.62
CA SER A 178 -0.47 18.19 -5.28
C SER A 178 -0.75 18.27 -3.79
N SER A 179 -0.81 19.49 -3.24
CA SER A 179 -1.19 19.76 -1.84
C SER A 179 -2.69 19.67 -1.57
N THR A 180 -3.49 19.25 -2.56
CA THR A 180 -4.96 19.18 -2.49
C THR A 180 -5.49 17.75 -2.36
N ASP A 181 -4.62 16.74 -2.47
CA ASP A 181 -5.01 15.34 -2.29
C ASP A 181 -5.15 15.04 -0.78
N PRO A 182 -6.17 14.30 -0.31
CA PRO A 182 -6.26 13.85 1.09
C PRO A 182 -5.08 12.98 1.57
N TRP A 183 -4.19 12.60 0.68
CA TRP A 183 -3.07 11.70 0.94
C TRP A 183 -1.80 12.44 1.33
N SER A 184 -0.82 11.69 1.85
CA SER A 184 0.45 12.27 2.22
C SER A 184 1.21 12.79 1.00
N SER A 185 2.13 13.73 1.24
CA SER A 185 3.07 14.20 0.22
C SER A 185 4.14 13.15 -0.18
N ALA A 186 4.03 11.91 0.29
CA ALA A 186 4.92 10.81 -0.08
C ALA A 186 4.41 10.08 -1.33
N ALA A 187 5.07 9.00 -1.73
CA ALA A 187 4.50 8.11 -2.74
C ALA A 187 3.50 7.14 -2.09
N ARG A 188 2.65 6.54 -2.91
CA ARG A 188 1.67 5.51 -2.51
C ARG A 188 1.71 4.33 -3.47
N ILE A 189 1.27 3.17 -2.99
CA ILE A 189 1.07 1.99 -3.84
C ILE A 189 -0.40 1.88 -4.18
N GLY A 190 -0.70 1.96 -5.47
CA GLY A 190 -2.03 1.70 -6.02
C GLY A 190 -2.12 0.27 -6.55
N ARG A 191 -3.31 -0.31 -6.45
CA ARG A 191 -3.66 -1.60 -7.03
C ARG A 191 -4.84 -1.41 -7.98
N PHE A 192 -4.58 -1.67 -9.24
CA PHE A 192 -5.60 -1.77 -10.29
C PHE A 192 -6.03 -3.22 -10.45
N GLU A 193 -7.33 -3.47 -10.55
CA GLU A 193 -7.85 -4.81 -10.85
C GLU A 193 -9.04 -4.74 -11.81
N ILE A 194 -8.97 -5.55 -12.87
CA ILE A 194 -10.10 -5.83 -13.75
C ILE A 194 -10.40 -7.32 -13.73
N THR A 195 -11.67 -7.67 -13.63
CA THR A 195 -12.13 -9.05 -13.39
C THR A 195 -13.09 -9.52 -14.47
N ASP A 196 -13.02 -10.80 -14.81
CA ASP A 196 -14.06 -11.45 -15.59
C ASP A 196 -15.37 -11.53 -14.80
N GLY A 197 -16.46 -11.69 -15.54
CA GLY A 197 -17.77 -11.98 -14.97
C GLY A 197 -18.05 -13.48 -14.90
N VAL A 198 -19.06 -13.83 -14.10
CA VAL A 198 -19.61 -15.19 -14.09
C VAL A 198 -20.49 -15.35 -15.32
N LYS A 199 -20.26 -16.42 -16.08
CA LYS A 199 -21.10 -16.80 -17.21
C LYS A 199 -22.14 -17.83 -16.78
N ASN A 200 -23.34 -17.71 -17.31
CA ASN A 200 -24.39 -18.70 -17.16
C ASN A 200 -24.13 -19.92 -18.07
N LEU A 201 -24.98 -20.96 -17.98
CA LEU A 201 -24.86 -22.16 -18.82
C LEU A 201 -25.04 -21.89 -20.32
N LYS A 202 -25.60 -20.74 -20.71
CA LYS A 202 -25.75 -20.32 -22.11
C LYS A 202 -24.52 -19.56 -22.63
N GLY A 203 -23.54 -19.29 -21.76
CA GLY A 203 -22.32 -18.55 -22.08
C GLY A 203 -22.46 -17.03 -21.96
N ASP A 204 -23.63 -16.52 -21.59
CA ASP A 204 -23.86 -15.09 -21.38
C ASP A 204 -23.41 -14.67 -19.99
N TYR A 205 -22.93 -13.43 -19.87
CA TYR A 205 -22.65 -12.85 -18.56
C TYR A 205 -23.94 -12.64 -17.77
N GLU A 206 -23.91 -12.95 -16.47
CA GLU A 206 -24.99 -12.60 -15.56
C GLU A 206 -25.22 -11.06 -15.58
N ALA A 207 -26.48 -10.65 -15.70
CA ALA A 207 -26.86 -9.26 -15.99
C ALA A 207 -26.40 -8.24 -14.92
N SER A 208 -26.18 -7.00 -15.37
CA SER A 208 -25.70 -5.85 -14.60
C SER A 208 -26.67 -5.43 -13.47
N GLY A 209 -26.11 -5.10 -12.31
CA GLY A 209 -26.80 -4.79 -11.05
C GLY A 209 -26.31 -5.61 -9.83
N ARG A 210 -25.34 -6.53 -10.01
CA ARG A 210 -24.83 -7.50 -9.02
C ARG A 210 -23.30 -7.51 -9.02
N SER A 211 -22.73 -6.64 -8.17
CA SER A 211 -21.30 -6.27 -8.11
C SER A 211 -20.26 -7.40 -7.99
N ARG A 212 -20.65 -8.63 -7.61
CA ARG A 212 -19.71 -9.76 -7.41
C ARG A 212 -19.55 -10.65 -8.64
N LYS A 213 -20.48 -10.60 -9.59
CA LYS A 213 -20.59 -11.52 -10.74
C LYS A 213 -20.43 -10.85 -12.09
N GLU A 214 -20.42 -9.52 -12.12
CA GLU A 214 -20.25 -8.76 -13.36
C GLU A 214 -18.82 -8.76 -13.85
N ARG A 215 -18.69 -8.77 -15.18
CA ARG A 215 -17.43 -8.47 -15.86
C ARG A 215 -17.15 -6.98 -15.70
N ARG A 216 -15.92 -6.64 -15.32
CA ARG A 216 -15.49 -5.24 -15.25
C ARG A 216 -15.31 -4.65 -16.65
N PRO A 217 -15.70 -3.38 -16.86
CA PRO A 217 -15.43 -2.69 -18.11
C PRO A 217 -13.95 -2.79 -18.52
N GLY A 218 -13.70 -3.05 -19.80
CA GLY A 218 -12.34 -3.18 -20.35
C GLY A 218 -11.71 -4.56 -20.14
N PHE A 219 -12.30 -5.44 -19.35
CA PHE A 219 -11.84 -6.82 -19.23
C PHE A 219 -12.07 -7.62 -20.52
N LYS A 220 -11.04 -8.32 -20.97
CA LYS A 220 -11.07 -9.34 -22.02
C LYS A 220 -10.25 -10.55 -21.55
N MET A 221 -10.76 -11.76 -21.74
CA MET A 221 -9.99 -12.97 -21.42
C MET A 221 -8.77 -13.08 -22.35
N PHE A 222 -7.63 -13.50 -21.81
CA PHE A 222 -6.44 -13.78 -22.62
C PHE A 222 -6.66 -14.99 -23.55
N ASP A 223 -5.95 -15.01 -24.68
CA ASP A 223 -6.07 -16.08 -25.67
C ASP A 223 -4.71 -16.76 -25.89
N LEU A 224 -4.63 -18.05 -25.54
CA LEU A 224 -3.43 -18.87 -25.70
C LEU A 224 -3.30 -19.50 -27.09
N ASN A 225 -4.29 -19.30 -27.96
CA ASN A 225 -4.23 -19.74 -29.37
C ASN A 225 -3.50 -18.73 -30.26
N LEU A 226 -3.15 -17.55 -29.74
CA LEU A 226 -2.35 -16.57 -30.45
C LEU A 226 -0.96 -17.12 -30.80
N GLY A 227 -0.39 -16.63 -31.90
CA GLY A 227 0.96 -17.00 -32.32
C GLY A 227 1.99 -16.56 -31.29
N GLY A 228 2.99 -17.39 -31.02
CA GLY A 228 4.06 -17.11 -30.06
C GLY A 228 4.74 -18.40 -29.63
N ALA A 229 6.06 -18.37 -29.50
CA ALA A 229 6.86 -19.54 -29.14
C ALA A 229 6.74 -19.90 -27.66
N THR A 230 6.37 -18.94 -26.80
CA THR A 230 6.24 -19.12 -25.35
C THR A 230 4.90 -18.60 -24.85
N VAL A 231 4.43 -19.12 -23.71
CA VAL A 231 3.24 -18.59 -23.02
C VAL A 231 3.40 -17.09 -22.75
N ALA A 232 4.60 -16.62 -22.40
CA ALA A 232 4.85 -15.21 -22.16
C ALA A 232 4.59 -14.33 -23.39
N GLU A 233 5.04 -14.75 -24.58
CA GLU A 233 4.78 -14.04 -25.84
C GLU A 233 3.27 -13.97 -26.15
N LYS A 234 2.52 -15.04 -25.88
CA LYS A 234 1.06 -15.07 -26.07
C LYS A 234 0.35 -14.14 -25.08
N MET A 235 0.73 -14.19 -23.81
CA MET A 235 0.16 -13.34 -22.76
C MET A 235 0.49 -11.85 -22.95
N ASN A 236 1.65 -11.53 -23.55
CA ASN A 236 2.06 -10.18 -23.89
C ASN A 236 1.28 -9.57 -25.06
N GLN A 237 0.53 -10.36 -25.82
CA GLN A 237 -0.36 -9.88 -26.89
C GLN A 237 -1.78 -9.57 -26.42
N TRP A 238 -2.03 -9.71 -25.11
CA TRP A 238 -3.32 -9.39 -24.52
C TRP A 238 -3.75 -7.98 -24.90
N GLU A 239 -5.02 -7.83 -25.21
CA GLU A 239 -5.66 -6.58 -25.61
C GLU A 239 -6.89 -6.39 -24.75
N ARG A 240 -7.12 -5.17 -24.26
CA ARG A 240 -8.33 -4.89 -23.49
C ARG A 240 -9.59 -4.92 -24.36
N ALA A 241 -10.75 -5.02 -23.73
CA ALA A 241 -12.01 -4.76 -24.43
C ALA A 241 -12.15 -3.26 -24.76
N ASN A 242 -12.90 -2.93 -25.81
CA ASN A 242 -13.14 -1.56 -26.24
C ASN A 242 -14.16 -0.84 -25.33
N GLU A 243 -13.81 -0.72 -24.05
CA GLU A 243 -14.61 -0.16 -22.97
C GLU A 243 -13.68 0.61 -22.03
N THR A 244 -14.15 1.71 -21.47
CA THR A 244 -13.36 2.52 -20.53
C THR A 244 -13.34 1.86 -19.16
N TYR A 245 -12.17 1.82 -18.51
CA TYR A 245 -12.05 1.35 -17.14
C TYR A 245 -12.89 2.20 -16.18
N SER A 246 -13.37 1.60 -15.10
CA SER A 246 -14.09 2.33 -14.06
C SER A 246 -13.11 3.12 -13.20
N ALA A 247 -13.53 4.32 -12.78
CA ALA A 247 -12.74 5.15 -11.86
C ALA A 247 -12.44 4.44 -10.52
N ASN A 248 -13.25 3.44 -10.15
CA ASN A 248 -13.12 2.66 -8.92
C ASN A 248 -12.29 1.39 -9.07
N ASP A 249 -11.69 1.14 -10.24
CA ASP A 249 -10.86 -0.05 -10.46
C ASP A 249 -9.44 0.12 -9.85
N MET A 250 -9.08 1.33 -9.40
CA MET A 250 -7.87 1.62 -8.61
C MET A 250 -8.18 1.72 -7.12
N GLN A 251 -7.44 0.98 -6.30
CA GLN A 251 -7.47 1.05 -4.84
C GLN A 251 -6.09 1.39 -4.28
N ILE A 252 -6.02 2.31 -3.31
CA ILE A 252 -4.78 2.58 -2.58
C ILE A 252 -4.56 1.48 -1.54
N VAL A 253 -3.38 0.87 -1.58
CA VAL A 253 -2.98 -0.23 -0.68
C VAL A 253 -2.26 0.32 0.54
N VAL A 254 -1.33 1.26 0.31
CA VAL A 254 -0.50 1.84 1.36
C VAL A 254 0.03 3.21 0.90
N ASP A 255 0.07 4.15 1.83
CA ASP A 255 0.65 5.50 1.69
C ASP A 255 2.03 5.53 2.38
N TYR A 256 2.73 6.67 2.37
CA TYR A 256 4.04 6.84 3.01
C TYR A 256 5.13 5.95 2.42
N ILE A 257 5.17 5.79 1.11
CA ILE A 257 6.21 5.06 0.38
C ILE A 257 7.39 5.99 0.09
N ASP A 258 8.60 5.45 0.17
CA ASP A 258 9.81 6.19 -0.13
C ASP A 258 9.81 6.66 -1.58
N ARG A 259 9.90 7.98 -1.77
CA ARG A 259 10.00 8.61 -3.09
C ARG A 259 11.39 9.15 -3.39
N THR A 260 12.37 8.82 -2.55
CA THR A 260 13.76 9.24 -2.73
C THR A 260 14.21 8.87 -4.12
N GLU A 261 14.62 9.88 -4.88
CA GLU A 261 15.18 9.69 -6.21
C GLU A 261 16.64 9.27 -6.08
N VAL A 262 17.06 8.33 -6.92
CA VAL A 262 18.45 7.88 -6.98
C VAL A 262 19.04 8.29 -8.32
N ASP A 263 20.19 8.96 -8.30
CA ASP A 263 20.92 9.24 -9.53
C ASP A 263 21.24 7.92 -10.26
N ASN A 264 21.15 7.91 -11.59
CA ASN A 264 21.33 6.71 -12.41
C ASN A 264 22.68 6.01 -12.16
N GLY A 265 23.74 6.74 -11.77
CA GLY A 265 25.05 6.20 -11.41
C GLY A 265 25.20 5.65 -9.97
N GLN A 266 24.23 5.90 -9.08
CA GLN A 266 24.21 5.41 -7.68
C GLN A 266 23.08 4.39 -7.44
N SER A 267 22.25 4.14 -8.46
CA SER A 267 21.06 3.29 -8.40
C SER A 267 21.38 1.88 -7.87
N GLU A 268 22.51 1.30 -8.28
CA GLU A 268 22.90 -0.08 -7.89
C GLU A 268 23.13 -0.28 -6.38
N LYS A 269 23.37 0.79 -5.60
CA LYS A 269 23.56 0.69 -4.15
C LYS A 269 22.27 0.75 -3.33
N LYS A 270 21.17 1.24 -3.91
CA LYS A 270 19.87 1.41 -3.22
C LYS A 270 18.83 0.37 -3.63
N PHE A 271 19.00 -0.32 -4.76
CA PHE A 271 18.21 -1.49 -5.12
C PHE A 271 18.92 -2.75 -4.66
N GLN A 272 18.19 -3.65 -3.99
CA GLN A 272 18.70 -4.99 -3.74
C GLN A 272 18.79 -5.77 -5.06
N THR A 273 19.90 -6.46 -5.27
CA THR A 273 20.11 -7.29 -6.46
C THR A 273 19.12 -8.45 -6.48
N CYS A 274 18.51 -8.69 -7.65
CA CYS A 274 17.69 -9.88 -7.86
C CYS A 274 18.53 -11.16 -7.71
N PRO A 275 17.89 -12.30 -7.37
CA PRO A 275 18.57 -13.59 -7.42
C PRO A 275 19.23 -13.83 -8.78
N VAL A 276 20.34 -14.58 -8.75
CA VAL A 276 21.03 -15.02 -9.96
C VAL A 276 20.50 -16.39 -10.34
N ASP A 277 19.89 -16.48 -11.52
CA ASP A 277 19.43 -17.71 -12.15
C ASP A 277 19.72 -17.61 -13.65
N LEU A 278 20.90 -18.10 -14.05
CA LEU A 278 21.39 -17.94 -15.41
C LEU A 278 20.82 -19.02 -16.34
N ASP A 279 20.44 -18.61 -17.55
CA ASP A 279 20.13 -19.53 -18.64
C ASP A 279 21.42 -20.09 -19.30
N SER A 280 21.25 -20.92 -20.34
CA SER A 280 22.38 -21.47 -21.09
C SER A 280 23.25 -20.40 -21.78
N ASN A 281 22.71 -19.20 -21.96
CA ASN A 281 23.38 -18.05 -22.58
C ASN A 281 23.97 -17.08 -21.53
N GLN A 282 24.03 -17.47 -20.26
CA GLN A 282 24.50 -16.63 -19.14
C GLN A 282 23.65 -15.37 -18.92
N VAL A 283 22.39 -15.37 -19.35
CA VAL A 283 21.43 -14.29 -19.10
C VAL A 283 20.64 -14.61 -17.84
N ASN A 284 20.54 -13.64 -16.92
CA ASN A 284 19.73 -13.82 -15.72
C ASN A 284 18.23 -13.86 -16.08
N ARG A 285 17.56 -14.94 -15.68
CA ARG A 285 16.11 -15.12 -15.86
C ARG A 285 15.28 -14.18 -14.99
N TRP A 286 15.89 -13.62 -13.94
CA TRP A 286 15.23 -12.61 -13.13
C TRP A 286 15.35 -11.23 -13.78
N THR A 287 14.21 -10.60 -13.98
CA THR A 287 14.11 -9.23 -14.47
C THR A 287 13.62 -8.31 -13.35
N ILE A 288 14.20 -7.11 -13.26
CA ILE A 288 13.87 -6.12 -12.23
C ILE A 288 12.99 -5.02 -12.82
N THR A 289 11.90 -4.68 -12.14
CA THR A 289 11.22 -3.41 -12.41
C THR A 289 11.99 -2.30 -11.71
N LYS A 290 12.54 -1.36 -12.47
CA LYS A 290 12.95 -0.08 -11.92
C LYS A 290 11.89 0.91 -12.36
N PRO A 291 10.96 1.34 -11.48
CA PRO A 291 9.98 2.34 -11.88
C PRO A 291 10.72 3.60 -12.30
N ASP A 292 10.82 3.77 -13.62
CA ASP A 292 11.53 4.85 -14.27
C ASP A 292 10.58 6.05 -14.25
N THR A 293 10.55 6.75 -13.11
CA THR A 293 10.10 8.13 -13.15
C THR A 293 11.25 8.91 -13.71
N THR A 294 11.31 9.07 -15.04
CA THR A 294 12.24 10.01 -15.65
C THR A 294 12.15 11.33 -14.87
N PRO A 295 13.26 11.81 -14.29
CA PRO A 295 14.65 11.47 -14.62
C PRO A 295 15.35 10.43 -13.71
N LYS A 296 14.74 9.93 -12.61
CA LYS A 296 15.41 9.09 -11.60
C LYS A 296 14.50 8.01 -10.99
N PRO A 297 14.95 6.74 -10.91
CA PRO A 297 14.18 5.67 -10.29
C PRO A 297 14.11 5.84 -8.76
N SER A 298 13.06 5.29 -8.15
CA SER A 298 12.85 5.34 -6.70
C SER A 298 12.83 3.92 -6.09
N PRO A 299 13.50 3.69 -4.94
CA PRO A 299 13.57 2.38 -4.30
C PRO A 299 12.34 2.06 -3.42
N GLY A 300 11.31 2.91 -3.42
CA GLY A 300 10.10 2.73 -2.60
C GLY A 300 9.33 1.46 -2.90
N PHE A 301 9.26 1.09 -4.18
CA PHE A 301 8.57 -0.11 -4.62
C PHE A 301 9.20 -0.65 -5.90
N TYR A 302 9.74 -1.86 -5.84
CA TYR A 302 10.26 -2.56 -7.01
C TYR A 302 10.11 -4.07 -6.85
N VAL A 303 10.19 -4.80 -7.96
CA VAL A 303 10.04 -6.24 -7.97
C VAL A 303 11.10 -6.90 -8.84
N CYS A 304 11.49 -8.11 -8.46
CA CYS A 304 12.21 -9.04 -9.32
C CYS A 304 11.24 -10.14 -9.75
N VAL A 305 11.16 -10.45 -11.03
CA VAL A 305 10.25 -11.46 -11.58
C VAL A 305 11.04 -12.51 -12.34
N ASN A 306 10.70 -13.77 -12.14
CA ASN A 306 11.11 -14.89 -12.98
C ASN A 306 9.85 -15.50 -13.59
N THR A 307 9.53 -15.07 -14.80
CA THR A 307 8.30 -15.45 -15.52
C THR A 307 8.24 -16.95 -15.83
N GLU A 308 9.38 -17.57 -16.15
CA GLU A 308 9.47 -19.02 -16.44
C GLU A 308 9.07 -19.87 -15.23
N LYS A 309 9.44 -19.44 -14.03
CA LYS A 309 9.11 -20.15 -12.78
C LYS A 309 7.85 -19.61 -12.10
N ASN A 310 7.21 -18.58 -12.67
CA ASN A 310 6.08 -17.85 -12.07
C ASN A 310 6.38 -17.40 -10.62
N ILE A 311 7.57 -16.84 -10.39
CA ILE A 311 8.02 -16.35 -9.08
C ILE A 311 8.23 -14.84 -9.16
N ALA A 312 7.81 -14.13 -8.12
CA ALA A 312 8.14 -12.73 -7.92
C ALA A 312 8.71 -12.51 -6.51
N ARG A 313 9.68 -11.59 -6.41
CA ARG A 313 10.19 -11.06 -5.17
C ARG A 313 9.90 -9.56 -5.12
N VAL A 314 9.07 -9.17 -4.16
CA VAL A 314 8.60 -7.81 -3.96
C VAL A 314 9.45 -7.12 -2.91
N PHE A 315 9.86 -5.89 -3.18
CA PHE A 315 10.60 -5.04 -2.26
C PHE A 315 9.83 -3.75 -2.02
N LEU A 316 9.49 -3.50 -0.76
CA LEU A 316 8.83 -2.29 -0.30
C LEU A 316 9.74 -1.51 0.64
N ARG A 317 9.73 -0.19 0.50
CA ARG A 317 10.41 0.72 1.40
C ARG A 317 9.47 1.88 1.77
N GLY A 318 9.13 1.96 3.05
CA GLY A 318 8.30 3.02 3.61
C GLY A 318 9.10 4.27 3.95
N ASN A 319 8.38 5.29 4.41
CA ASN A 319 8.88 6.61 4.75
C ASN A 319 8.13 7.16 5.97
N ALA A 320 8.53 6.71 7.16
CA ALA A 320 7.99 7.17 8.43
C ALA A 320 8.26 8.67 8.69
N TRP A 321 9.31 9.22 8.09
CA TRP A 321 9.65 10.64 8.22
C TRP A 321 8.55 11.55 7.67
N ALA A 322 7.88 11.14 6.60
CA ALA A 322 6.75 11.88 6.04
C ALA A 322 5.55 12.02 6.99
N ARG A 323 5.44 11.17 8.02
CA ARG A 323 4.35 11.25 9.02
C ARG A 323 4.54 12.37 10.03
N ILE A 324 5.81 12.71 10.31
CA ILE A 324 6.17 13.72 11.31
C ILE A 324 6.57 15.04 10.67
N THR A 325 7.02 15.02 9.41
CA THR A 325 7.41 16.21 8.67
C THR A 325 6.73 16.18 7.30
N PRO A 326 5.77 17.08 7.00
CA PRO A 326 5.16 17.14 5.68
C PRO A 326 6.23 17.43 4.63
N ILE A 327 6.31 16.61 3.59
CA ILE A 327 7.32 16.76 2.54
C ILE A 327 6.89 17.88 1.59
N ARG A 328 7.49 19.06 1.69
CA ARG A 328 7.36 20.10 0.67
C ARG A 328 8.32 19.83 -0.48
N SER A 329 7.89 20.11 -1.72
CA SER A 329 8.77 20.05 -2.90
C SER A 329 10.01 20.91 -2.67
N GLY A 330 11.20 20.32 -2.81
CA GLY A 330 12.47 21.01 -2.54
C GLY A 330 13.01 20.90 -1.10
N ASN A 331 12.49 19.98 -0.27
CA ASN A 331 13.03 19.79 1.08
C ASN A 331 14.49 19.25 1.04
N PRO A 332 15.51 19.99 1.53
CA PRO A 332 16.92 19.57 1.55
C PRO A 332 17.20 18.31 2.40
N ASP A 333 16.22 17.86 3.19
CA ASP A 333 16.29 16.68 4.06
C ASP A 333 16.36 15.32 3.31
N TYR A 334 16.15 15.32 1.99
CA TYR A 334 16.30 14.13 1.13
C TYR A 334 17.64 14.11 0.37
N SER A 335 18.65 14.84 0.83
CA SER A 335 20.03 14.67 0.36
C SER A 335 20.62 13.33 0.82
N ASN A 336 21.57 12.76 0.06
CA ASN A 336 22.15 11.44 0.33
C ASN A 336 22.76 11.30 1.74
N ASP A 337 23.23 12.38 2.35
CA ASP A 337 23.80 12.38 3.71
C ASP A 337 22.75 12.52 4.82
N ALA A 338 21.65 13.25 4.57
CA ALA A 338 20.51 13.29 5.49
C ALA A 338 19.80 11.93 5.55
N LEU A 339 19.68 11.23 4.42
CA LEU A 339 19.09 9.90 4.33
C LEU A 339 19.84 8.82 5.11
N LYS A 340 21.16 8.92 5.25
CA LYS A 340 21.94 7.99 6.09
C LYS A 340 21.61 8.15 7.58
N LYS A 341 21.40 9.40 8.04
CA LYS A 341 20.99 9.68 9.42
C LYS A 341 19.54 9.30 9.69
N LEU A 342 18.72 9.31 8.65
CA LEU A 342 17.29 9.00 8.72
C LEU A 342 16.96 7.54 8.36
N SER A 343 17.95 6.65 8.20
CA SER A 343 17.73 5.25 7.78
C SER A 343 16.70 4.50 8.63
N SER A 344 16.66 4.77 9.94
CA SER A 344 15.66 4.22 10.88
C SER A 344 14.21 4.64 10.60
N TYR A 345 13.98 5.64 9.75
CA TYR A 345 12.64 6.08 9.31
C TYR A 345 12.23 5.47 7.97
N PHE A 346 13.04 4.59 7.37
CA PHE A 346 12.72 3.94 6.10
C PHE A 346 12.64 2.43 6.26
N PRO A 347 11.57 1.91 6.88
CA PRO A 347 11.41 0.48 7.07
C PRO A 347 11.28 -0.22 5.71
N THR A 348 11.80 -1.44 5.64
CA THR A 348 11.77 -2.26 4.44
C THR A 348 11.04 -3.57 4.70
N ALA A 349 10.29 -4.04 3.71
CA ALA A 349 9.72 -5.38 3.70
C ALA A 349 10.03 -6.06 2.37
N THR A 350 10.25 -7.36 2.42
CA THR A 350 10.49 -8.18 1.23
C THR A 350 9.65 -9.43 1.30
N ALA A 351 9.00 -9.78 0.20
CA ALA A 351 8.24 -11.02 0.09
C ALA A 351 8.60 -11.73 -1.21
N GLU A 352 9.00 -13.01 -1.12
CA GLU A 352 9.16 -13.88 -2.28
C GLU A 352 8.00 -14.86 -2.35
N VAL A 353 7.36 -14.93 -3.51
CA VAL A 353 6.17 -15.75 -3.73
C VAL A 353 6.24 -16.43 -5.08
N ARG A 354 5.93 -17.72 -5.09
CA ARG A 354 5.63 -18.49 -6.30
C ARG A 354 4.11 -18.52 -6.50
N GLY A 355 3.65 -18.16 -7.69
CA GLY A 355 2.25 -18.32 -8.07
C GLY A 355 1.91 -19.79 -8.29
N ILE A 356 0.82 -20.24 -7.66
CA ILE A 356 0.40 -21.67 -7.65
C ILE A 356 -0.52 -21.97 -8.84
N GLY A 357 -1.04 -20.95 -9.51
CA GLY A 357 -2.06 -21.07 -10.55
C GLY A 357 -1.52 -21.38 -11.95
N GLY A 358 -0.53 -22.25 -12.13
CA GLY A 358 0.12 -22.42 -13.44
C GLY A 358 -0.85 -22.63 -14.62
N LEU A 359 -0.62 -21.91 -15.72
CA LEU A 359 -1.24 -22.20 -17.01
C LEU A 359 -0.63 -23.50 -17.53
N ARG A 360 -1.47 -24.52 -17.75
CA ARG A 360 -1.06 -25.70 -18.50
C ARG A 360 -1.27 -25.41 -19.99
N GLU A 361 -0.25 -25.69 -20.80
CA GLU A 361 -0.33 -25.67 -22.26
C GLU A 361 -1.30 -26.73 -22.79
#